data_AF-A0A0N0RT88-F1
#
_entry.id   AF-A0A0N0RT88-F1
#
_cell.length_a   1.000
_cell.length_b   1.000
_cell.length_c   1.000
_cell.angle_alpha   90.00
_cell.angle_beta   90.00
_cell.angle_gamma   90.00
#
_symmetry.space_group_name_H-M   'P 1'
#
loop_
_entity.id
_entity.type
_entity.pdbx_description
1 polymer ?
#
loop_
_entity_poly.entity_id
_entity_poly.type
_entity_poly.pdbx_seq_one_letter_code
_entity_poly.pdbx_strand_id
1 'polypeptide(L)'
;MWMQRGNCPHMVESTALLMAAVLSDEASATATANAAASTYAVRAAYSAAFSRFVTGLLDGHQEKLRKQSMYSLAKTIGLPATFVELRHQATHEQLPSLARLRFAAQKALLWIWGYYWKHLGPAPARNGRGSGSEGYRELVMAYLREDDDGESEKMVARLKKARDLDGMLRTVGGLQETLPGNKAFLRCLKLSRELVEAKAAEEAEEGEEEMGRRGEKESEEEEEKEEEKEEEEEPDPSEDTGWSSYSGVWIPKPIGVV
;
A
#
# COMPACT_ATOMS: atom_id res chain seq x y z
N MET A 1 -3.88 -10.84 -13.64
CA MET A 1 -2.44 -10.96 -14.01
C MET A 1 -1.65 -11.80 -13.01
N TRP A 2 -1.57 -11.46 -11.71
CA TRP A 2 -0.75 -12.22 -10.75
C TRP A 2 -1.13 -13.69 -10.59
N MET A 3 -2.42 -14.03 -10.65
CA MET A 3 -2.88 -15.44 -10.66
C MET A 3 -2.32 -16.24 -11.84
N GLN A 4 -2.08 -15.61 -13.00
CA GLN A 4 -1.54 -16.27 -14.20
C GLN A 4 -0.03 -16.45 -14.14
N ARG A 5 0.67 -15.65 -13.33
CA ARG A 5 2.12 -15.73 -13.13
C ARG A 5 2.54 -16.81 -12.11
N GLY A 6 1.57 -17.39 -11.40
CA GLY A 6 1.80 -18.42 -10.38
C GLY A 6 2.06 -17.85 -8.98
N ASN A 7 1.98 -18.72 -7.96
CA ASN A 7 2.26 -18.43 -6.54
C ASN A 7 1.49 -17.24 -5.93
N CYS A 8 0.32 -16.89 -6.46
CA CYS A 8 -0.55 -15.88 -5.84
C CYS A 8 -1.10 -16.42 -4.50
N PRO A 9 -0.92 -15.72 -3.37
CA PRO A 9 -1.49 -16.15 -2.10
C PRO A 9 -3.01 -16.29 -2.17
N HIS A 10 -3.55 -17.36 -1.56
CA HIS A 10 -4.99 -17.65 -1.57
C HIS A 10 -5.84 -16.50 -1.01
N MET A 11 -5.33 -15.76 -0.01
CA MET A 11 -6.03 -14.60 0.54
C MET A 11 -6.16 -13.45 -0.48
N VAL A 12 -5.16 -13.27 -1.35
CA VAL A 12 -5.20 -12.26 -2.43
C VAL A 12 -6.23 -12.65 -3.48
N GLU A 13 -6.22 -13.91 -3.93
CA GLU A 13 -7.21 -14.45 -4.87
C GLU A 13 -8.63 -14.34 -4.31
N SER A 14 -8.83 -14.77 -3.07
CA SER A 14 -10.13 -14.71 -2.39
C SER A 14 -10.67 -13.28 -2.26
N THR A 15 -9.80 -12.32 -1.93
CA THR A 15 -10.16 -10.91 -1.89
C THR A 15 -10.61 -10.42 -3.26
N ALA A 16 -9.86 -10.74 -4.32
CA ALA A 16 -10.19 -10.34 -5.68
C ALA A 16 -11.54 -10.93 -6.16
N LEU A 17 -11.78 -12.22 -5.89
CA LEU A 17 -13.03 -12.89 -6.26
C LEU A 17 -14.25 -12.29 -5.53
N LEU A 18 -14.12 -12.04 -4.22
CA LEU A 18 -15.20 -11.41 -3.43
C LEU A 18 -15.48 -9.99 -3.91
N MET A 19 -14.45 -9.18 -4.15
CA MET A 19 -14.60 -7.82 -4.68
C MET A 19 -15.21 -7.81 -6.09
N ALA A 20 -14.81 -8.75 -6.96
CA ALA A 20 -15.39 -8.87 -8.30
C ALA A 20 -16.89 -9.17 -8.25
N ALA A 21 -17.33 -10.03 -7.30
CA ALA A 21 -18.75 -10.29 -7.09
C ALA A 21 -19.50 -9.05 -6.59
N VAL A 22 -18.90 -8.26 -5.69
CA VAL A 22 -19.47 -6.98 -5.21
C VAL A 22 -19.63 -5.97 -6.34
N LEU A 23 -18.59 -5.75 -7.15
CA LEU A 23 -18.67 -4.82 -8.27
C LEU A 23 -19.68 -5.27 -9.34
N SER A 24 -19.78 -6.58 -9.59
CA SER A 24 -20.76 -7.14 -10.53
C SER A 24 -22.19 -6.93 -10.04
N ASP A 25 -22.42 -7.02 -8.74
CA ASP A 25 -23.73 -6.76 -8.11
C ASP A 25 -24.15 -5.30 -8.22
N GLU A 26 -23.22 -4.38 -7.94
CA GLU A 26 -23.45 -2.93 -8.09
C GLU A 26 -23.76 -2.56 -9.54
N ALA A 27 -22.99 -3.09 -10.50
CA ALA A 27 -23.25 -2.89 -11.93
C ALA A 27 -24.63 -3.45 -12.31
N SER A 28 -24.97 -4.64 -11.82
CA SER A 28 -26.25 -5.30 -12.07
C SER A 28 -27.46 -4.53 -11.52
N ALA A 29 -27.29 -3.79 -10.42
CA ALA A 29 -28.34 -2.96 -9.85
C ALA A 29 -28.66 -1.73 -10.71
N THR A 30 -27.71 -1.26 -11.53
CA THR A 30 -27.88 -0.11 -12.43
C THR A 30 -28.37 -0.49 -13.83
N ALA A 31 -28.24 -1.76 -14.21
CA ALA A 31 -28.67 -2.26 -15.51
C ALA A 31 -30.20 -2.51 -15.56
N THR A 32 -30.88 -1.93 -16.55
CA THR A 32 -32.34 -1.99 -16.71
C THR A 32 -32.85 -3.22 -17.48
N ALA A 33 -31.96 -4.01 -18.09
CA ALA A 33 -32.32 -5.20 -18.88
C ALA A 33 -31.97 -6.52 -18.14
N ASN A 34 -32.90 -7.49 -18.16
CA ASN A 34 -32.73 -8.86 -17.63
C ASN A 34 -32.37 -8.97 -16.12
N ALA A 35 -33.05 -8.19 -15.27
CA ALA A 35 -32.83 -8.14 -13.81
C ALA A 35 -32.86 -9.52 -13.11
N ALA A 36 -33.74 -10.44 -13.53
CA ALA A 36 -33.87 -11.77 -12.89
C ALA A 36 -32.66 -12.69 -13.18
N ALA A 37 -32.22 -12.76 -14.44
CA ALA A 37 -31.04 -13.53 -14.84
C ALA A 37 -29.77 -12.93 -14.22
N SER A 38 -29.70 -11.59 -14.20
CA SER A 38 -28.64 -10.83 -13.54
C SER A 38 -28.56 -11.13 -12.04
N THR A 39 -29.70 -11.16 -11.34
CA THR A 39 -29.77 -11.50 -9.91
C THR A 39 -29.27 -12.92 -9.61
N TYR A 40 -29.65 -13.90 -10.44
CA TYR A 40 -29.17 -15.28 -10.25
C TYR A 40 -27.66 -15.38 -10.49
N ALA A 41 -27.16 -14.75 -11.56
CA ALA A 41 -25.73 -14.72 -11.88
C ALA A 41 -24.89 -14.11 -10.75
N VAL A 42 -25.35 -12.99 -10.17
CA VAL A 42 -24.69 -12.35 -9.03
C VAL A 42 -24.68 -13.27 -7.80
N ARG A 43 -25.81 -13.91 -7.48
CA ARG A 43 -25.87 -14.88 -6.38
C ARG A 43 -24.90 -16.04 -6.59
N ALA A 44 -24.80 -16.56 -7.81
CA ALA A 44 -23.86 -17.62 -8.16
C ALA A 44 -22.40 -17.15 -8.02
N ALA A 45 -22.07 -15.93 -8.48
CA ALA A 45 -20.74 -15.34 -8.35
C ALA A 45 -20.31 -15.20 -6.88
N TYR A 46 -21.18 -14.65 -6.03
CA TYR A 46 -20.92 -14.59 -4.59
C TYR A 46 -20.73 -15.97 -3.97
N SER A 47 -21.61 -16.92 -4.30
CA SER A 47 -21.58 -18.27 -3.73
C SER A 47 -20.29 -18.99 -4.12
N ALA A 48 -19.85 -18.86 -5.38
CA ALA A 48 -18.60 -19.41 -5.87
C ALA A 48 -17.38 -18.77 -5.18
N ALA A 49 -17.32 -17.43 -5.15
CA ALA A 49 -16.23 -16.70 -4.50
C ALA A 49 -16.10 -17.04 -3.01
N PHE A 50 -17.23 -17.05 -2.30
CA PHE A 50 -17.28 -17.37 -0.87
C PHE A 50 -16.89 -18.83 -0.60
N SER A 51 -17.40 -19.77 -1.41
CA SER A 51 -17.06 -21.19 -1.26
C SER A 51 -15.56 -21.43 -1.53
N ARG A 52 -14.99 -20.77 -2.53
CA ARG A 52 -13.56 -20.84 -2.84
C ARG A 52 -12.71 -20.29 -1.70
N PHE A 53 -13.09 -19.14 -1.14
CA PHE A 53 -12.44 -18.55 0.04
C PHE A 53 -12.40 -19.53 1.21
N VAL A 54 -13.57 -20.02 1.65
CA VAL A 54 -13.69 -20.88 2.85
C VAL A 54 -12.98 -22.22 2.64
N THR A 55 -13.22 -22.90 1.52
CA THR A 55 -12.61 -24.20 1.26
C THR A 55 -11.09 -24.07 1.12
N GLY A 56 -10.58 -23.13 0.32
CA GLY A 56 -9.14 -22.97 0.15
C GLY A 56 -8.40 -22.57 1.44
N LEU A 57 -9.05 -21.78 2.30
CA LEU A 57 -8.48 -21.40 3.60
C LEU A 57 -8.36 -22.61 4.54
N LEU A 58 -9.43 -23.41 4.65
CA LEU A 58 -9.48 -24.55 5.55
C LEU A 58 -8.60 -25.70 5.05
N ASP A 59 -8.60 -25.97 3.74
CA ASP A 59 -7.73 -26.98 3.14
C ASP A 59 -6.24 -26.64 3.36
N GLY A 60 -5.87 -25.36 3.30
CA GLY A 60 -4.51 -24.91 3.59
C GLY A 60 -4.06 -25.15 5.04
N HIS A 61 -5.01 -25.27 5.98
CA HIS A 61 -4.74 -25.58 7.39
C HIS A 61 -4.91 -27.06 7.73
N GLN A 62 -5.29 -27.89 6.76
CA GLN A 62 -5.50 -29.31 7.01
C GLN A 62 -4.17 -30.06 7.11
N GLU A 63 -3.97 -30.77 8.22
CA GLU A 63 -2.79 -31.60 8.44
C GLU A 63 -2.79 -32.82 7.50
N LYS A 64 -1.61 -33.15 6.93
CA LYS A 64 -1.45 -34.27 5.98
C LYS A 64 -1.80 -35.63 6.58
N LEU A 65 -1.68 -35.80 7.90
CA LEU A 65 -1.84 -37.07 8.59
C LEU A 65 -3.25 -37.31 9.15
N ARG A 66 -4.04 -36.25 9.39
CA ARG A 66 -5.37 -36.37 10.01
C ARG A 66 -6.38 -35.47 9.32
N LYS A 67 -7.45 -36.08 8.80
CA LYS A 67 -8.61 -35.36 8.29
C LYS A 67 -9.41 -34.80 9.48
N GLN A 68 -9.31 -33.50 9.70
CA GLN A 68 -10.13 -32.77 10.65
C GLN A 68 -11.40 -32.26 9.97
N SER A 69 -12.47 -32.05 10.72
CA SER A 69 -13.68 -31.46 10.15
C SER A 69 -13.47 -29.98 9.80
N MET A 70 -14.21 -29.45 8.82
CA MET A 70 -14.16 -28.02 8.48
C MET A 70 -14.49 -27.12 9.68
N TYR A 71 -15.41 -27.53 10.55
CA TYR A 71 -15.74 -26.78 11.77
C TYR A 71 -14.60 -26.80 12.79
N SER A 72 -13.89 -27.94 12.92
CA SER A 72 -12.72 -28.05 13.80
C SER A 72 -11.60 -27.12 13.31
N LEU A 73 -11.30 -27.16 12.00
CA LEU A 73 -10.30 -26.28 11.40
C LEU A 73 -10.68 -24.80 11.56
N ALA A 74 -11.95 -24.45 11.30
CA ALA A 74 -12.46 -23.09 11.46
C ALA A 74 -12.29 -22.59 12.90
N LYS A 75 -12.57 -23.43 13.89
CA LYS A 75 -12.38 -23.10 15.30
C LYS A 75 -10.91 -22.81 15.63
N THR A 76 -9.98 -23.61 15.10
CA THR A 76 -8.54 -23.45 15.32
C THR A 76 -8.02 -22.12 14.77
N ILE A 77 -8.49 -21.70 13.58
CA ILE A 77 -8.04 -20.46 12.93
C ILE A 77 -8.85 -19.22 13.31
N GLY A 78 -9.88 -19.36 14.14
CA GLY A 78 -10.78 -18.26 14.51
C GLY A 78 -11.70 -17.81 13.37
N LEU A 79 -12.02 -18.69 12.42
CA LEU A 79 -13.01 -18.42 11.37
C LEU A 79 -14.43 -18.65 11.94
N PRO A 80 -15.37 -17.71 11.76
CA PRO A 80 -16.74 -17.88 12.22
C PRO A 80 -17.38 -19.16 11.67
N ALA A 81 -17.97 -19.98 12.55
CA ALA A 81 -18.66 -21.22 12.13
C ALA A 81 -19.79 -20.96 11.12
N THR A 82 -20.38 -19.77 11.15
CA THR A 82 -21.39 -19.32 10.18
C THR A 82 -20.87 -19.27 8.73
N PHE A 83 -19.56 -19.14 8.53
CA PHE A 83 -18.96 -19.17 7.19
C PHE A 83 -18.87 -20.61 6.67
N VAL A 84 -18.54 -21.56 7.54
CA VAL A 84 -18.56 -22.99 7.20
C VAL A 84 -19.98 -23.43 6.86
N GLU A 85 -20.96 -22.99 7.67
CA GLU A 85 -22.37 -23.23 7.45
C GLU A 85 -22.84 -22.68 6.10
N LEU A 86 -22.54 -21.40 5.82
CA LEU A 86 -22.94 -20.76 4.57
C LEU A 86 -22.30 -21.44 3.35
N ARG A 87 -21.04 -21.87 3.47
CA ARG A 87 -20.38 -22.66 2.43
C ARG A 87 -21.11 -23.98 2.22
N HIS A 88 -21.44 -24.71 3.29
CA HIS A 88 -22.16 -25.99 3.19
C HIS A 88 -23.47 -25.82 2.43
N GLN A 89 -24.29 -24.83 2.85
CA GLN A 89 -25.53 -24.46 2.21
C GLN A 89 -25.34 -24.12 0.73
N ALA A 90 -24.37 -23.27 0.39
CA ALA A 90 -24.12 -22.85 -0.99
C ALA A 90 -23.74 -24.01 -1.93
N THR A 91 -23.15 -25.08 -1.39
CA THR A 91 -22.69 -26.23 -2.19
C THR A 91 -23.70 -27.39 -2.28
N HIS A 92 -24.49 -27.61 -1.23
CA HIS A 92 -25.30 -28.83 -1.10
C HIS A 92 -26.81 -28.55 -0.96
N GLU A 93 -27.19 -27.32 -0.63
CA GLU A 93 -28.58 -26.94 -0.45
C GLU A 93 -28.99 -25.88 -1.49
N GLN A 94 -30.15 -25.27 -1.27
CA GLN A 94 -30.58 -24.16 -2.09
C GLN A 94 -29.66 -22.95 -1.92
N LEU A 95 -29.33 -22.32 -3.06
CA LEU A 95 -28.47 -21.13 -3.08
C LEU A 95 -28.97 -20.06 -2.10
N PRO A 96 -28.10 -19.47 -1.26
CA PRO A 96 -28.51 -18.45 -0.30
C PRO A 96 -29.14 -17.22 -0.97
N SER A 97 -29.89 -16.45 -0.18
CA SER A 97 -30.45 -15.17 -0.63
C SER A 97 -29.35 -14.15 -0.91
N LEU A 98 -29.60 -13.25 -1.86
CA LEU A 98 -28.63 -12.22 -2.23
C LEU A 98 -28.23 -11.32 -1.04
N ALA A 99 -29.19 -10.93 -0.20
CA ALA A 99 -28.93 -10.14 1.01
C ALA A 99 -27.97 -10.85 1.98
N ARG A 100 -28.15 -12.17 2.18
CA ARG A 100 -27.27 -12.98 3.04
C ARG A 100 -25.86 -13.09 2.44
N LEU A 101 -25.75 -13.24 1.12
CA LEU A 101 -24.47 -13.30 0.42
C LEU A 101 -23.71 -11.97 0.47
N ARG A 102 -24.39 -10.83 0.27
CA ARG A 102 -23.79 -9.48 0.42
C ARG A 102 -23.20 -9.28 1.81
N PHE A 103 -24.00 -9.58 2.84
CA PHE A 103 -23.56 -9.45 4.22
C PHE A 103 -22.37 -10.37 4.52
N ALA A 104 -22.44 -11.63 4.08
CA ALA A 104 -21.36 -12.59 4.27
C ALA A 104 -20.07 -12.16 3.55
N ALA A 105 -20.17 -11.64 2.32
CA ALA A 105 -19.02 -11.15 1.57
C ALA A 105 -18.34 -9.95 2.28
N GLN A 106 -19.12 -9.00 2.79
CA GLN A 106 -18.57 -7.88 3.57
C GLN A 106 -17.86 -8.37 4.84
N LYS A 107 -18.47 -9.31 5.58
CA LYS A 107 -17.84 -9.91 6.76
C LYS A 107 -16.59 -10.70 6.42
N ALA A 108 -16.58 -11.41 5.29
CA ALA A 108 -15.40 -12.13 4.82
C ALA A 108 -14.26 -11.18 4.45
N LEU A 109 -14.54 -10.10 3.72
CA LEU A 109 -13.52 -9.09 3.39
C LEU A 109 -12.90 -8.45 4.63
N LEU A 110 -13.72 -8.08 5.62
CA LEU A 110 -13.23 -7.56 6.90
C LEU A 110 -12.39 -8.60 7.66
N TRP A 111 -12.82 -9.87 7.64
CA TRP A 111 -12.06 -10.96 8.25
C TRP A 111 -10.71 -11.16 7.54
N ILE A 112 -10.68 -11.18 6.21
CA ILE A 112 -9.44 -11.32 5.42
C ILE A 112 -8.51 -10.13 5.66
N TRP A 113 -9.03 -8.91 5.77
CA TRP A 113 -8.24 -7.75 6.19
C TRP A 113 -7.58 -7.98 7.55
N GLY A 114 -8.39 -8.42 8.52
CA GLY A 114 -7.95 -8.73 9.88
C GLY A 114 -6.97 -9.88 9.99
N TYR A 115 -6.97 -10.80 9.04
CA TYR A 115 -6.17 -12.03 9.05
C TYR A 115 -4.89 -11.94 8.20
N TYR A 116 -4.93 -11.21 7.09
CA TYR A 116 -3.86 -11.18 6.09
C TYR A 116 -3.36 -9.77 5.80
N TRP A 117 -4.20 -8.89 5.25
CA TRP A 117 -3.73 -7.61 4.70
C TRP A 117 -3.15 -6.66 5.74
N LYS A 118 -3.71 -6.59 6.95
CA LYS A 118 -3.21 -5.69 8.00
C LYS A 118 -1.77 -6.03 8.45
N HIS A 119 -1.28 -7.22 8.11
CA HIS A 119 0.03 -7.71 8.51
C HIS A 119 1.11 -7.51 7.43
N LEU A 120 0.76 -6.98 6.25
CA LEU A 120 1.69 -6.80 5.13
C LEU A 120 2.61 -5.57 5.25
N GLY A 121 2.92 -5.15 6.48
CA GLY A 121 3.69 -3.93 6.77
C GLY A 121 2.86 -2.65 6.57
N PRO A 122 3.35 -1.50 7.05
CA PRO A 122 2.68 -0.23 6.83
C PRO A 122 2.50 -0.03 5.32
N ALA A 123 1.29 0.33 4.91
CA ALA A 123 1.05 0.77 3.54
C ALA A 123 2.10 1.84 3.22
N PRO A 124 2.88 1.71 2.13
CA PRO A 124 3.79 2.77 1.75
C PRO A 124 2.93 4.02 1.65
N ALA A 125 3.24 5.03 2.46
CA ALA A 125 2.58 6.32 2.41
C ALA A 125 2.46 6.67 0.92
N ARG A 126 1.22 6.80 0.43
CA ARG A 126 0.97 7.29 -0.92
C ARG A 126 1.64 8.66 -0.96
N ASN A 127 2.81 8.69 -1.58
CA ASN A 127 3.84 9.73 -1.62
C ASN A 127 5.02 9.51 -0.65
N GLY A 128 6.11 8.96 -1.21
CA GLY A 128 7.49 9.30 -0.85
C GLY A 128 8.09 8.69 0.43
N ARG A 129 9.11 7.84 0.26
CA ARG A 129 10.22 7.60 1.22
C ARG A 129 9.83 7.14 2.64
N GLY A 130 9.32 5.91 2.75
CA GLY A 130 9.12 5.24 4.03
C GLY A 130 10.38 4.51 4.54
N SER A 131 11.33 5.25 5.12
CA SER A 131 12.30 4.73 6.14
C SER A 131 12.67 5.81 7.16
N GLY A 132 11.78 6.77 7.41
CA GLY A 132 11.96 7.81 8.43
C GLY A 132 11.00 7.67 9.62
N SER A 133 9.76 7.22 9.40
CA SER A 133 8.69 7.31 10.41
C SER A 133 8.93 6.50 11.70
N GLU A 134 9.54 5.31 11.63
CA GLU A 134 9.89 4.56 12.85
C GLU A 134 11.04 5.23 13.61
N GLY A 135 12.05 5.75 12.90
CA GLY A 135 13.15 6.51 13.51
C GLY A 135 12.66 7.81 14.16
N TYR A 136 11.74 8.54 13.51
CA TYR A 136 11.17 9.77 14.08
C TYR A 136 10.30 9.49 15.29
N ARG A 137 9.54 8.39 15.30
CA ARG A 137 8.75 8.01 16.48
C ARG A 137 9.65 7.69 17.66
N GLU A 138 10.75 6.97 17.44
CA GLU A 138 11.71 6.66 18.49
C GLU A 138 12.39 7.93 19.03
N LEU A 139 12.81 8.84 18.14
CA LEU A 139 13.42 10.12 18.52
C LEU A 139 12.45 11.04 19.29
N VAL A 140 11.19 11.13 18.87
CA VAL A 140 10.16 11.91 19.59
C VAL A 140 9.87 11.28 20.95
N MET A 141 9.82 9.95 21.04
CA MET A 141 9.65 9.27 22.33
C MET A 141 10.87 9.44 23.25
N ALA A 142 12.08 9.53 22.71
CA ALA A 142 13.29 9.85 23.47
C ALA A 142 13.21 11.28 24.03
N TYR A 143 12.77 12.26 23.23
CA TYR A 143 12.54 13.64 23.67
C TYR A 143 11.51 13.72 24.81
N LEU A 144 10.43 12.94 24.71
CA LEU A 144 9.38 12.95 25.73
C LEU A 144 9.81 12.33 27.06
N ARG A 145 10.81 11.43 27.04
CA ARG A 145 11.38 10.79 28.23
C ARG A 145 12.53 11.57 28.86
N GLU A 146 13.13 12.51 28.12
CA GLU A 146 14.29 13.26 28.59
C GLU A 146 13.89 14.32 29.62
N ASP A 147 14.30 14.19 30.87
CA ASP A 147 13.91 15.12 31.94
C ASP A 147 14.87 16.32 32.09
N ASP A 148 16.04 16.29 31.43
CA ASP A 148 16.97 17.41 31.38
C ASP A 148 16.62 18.41 30.25
N ASP A 149 16.42 19.68 30.61
CA ASP A 149 16.02 20.70 29.65
C ASP A 149 17.15 21.05 28.65
N GLY A 150 18.43 20.91 29.03
CA GLY A 150 19.57 21.16 28.16
C GLY A 150 19.78 20.07 27.11
N GLU A 151 19.60 18.80 27.49
CA GLU A 151 19.62 17.67 26.55
C GLU A 151 18.39 17.68 25.64
N SER A 152 17.24 18.10 26.17
CA SER A 152 16.02 18.32 25.39
C SER A 152 16.26 19.34 24.27
N GLU A 153 16.89 20.49 24.55
CA GLU A 153 17.20 21.51 23.54
C GLU A 153 18.16 21.02 22.45
N LYS A 154 19.21 20.25 22.83
CA LYS A 154 20.12 19.63 21.86
C LYS A 154 19.38 18.63 20.97
N MET A 155 18.46 17.86 21.53
CA MET A 155 17.65 16.92 20.78
C MET A 155 16.74 17.66 19.80
N VAL A 156 16.09 18.76 20.21
CA VAL A 156 15.29 19.58 19.30
C VAL A 156 16.14 20.21 18.19
N ALA A 157 17.35 20.69 18.47
CA ALA A 157 18.26 21.21 17.45
C ALA A 157 18.66 20.14 16.41
N ARG A 158 18.80 18.87 16.82
CA ARG A 158 19.03 17.74 15.91
C ARG A 158 17.77 17.43 15.08
N LEU A 159 16.60 17.52 15.69
CA LEU A 159 15.32 17.29 15.03
C LEU A 159 15.01 18.37 13.99
N LYS A 160 15.31 19.64 14.28
CA LYS A 160 15.17 20.77 13.34
C LYS A 160 16.03 20.63 12.09
N LYS A 161 17.16 19.91 12.16
CA LYS A 161 18.05 19.63 11.02
C LYS A 161 17.64 18.40 10.22
N ALA A 162 16.55 17.73 10.57
CA ALA A 162 16.10 16.54 9.88
C ALA A 162 15.40 16.90 8.56
N ARG A 163 15.75 16.18 7.49
CA ARG A 163 15.26 16.39 6.11
C ARG A 163 13.75 16.19 5.92
N ASP A 164 12.99 15.75 6.93
CA ASP A 164 11.55 15.46 6.85
C ASP A 164 10.83 15.99 8.09
N LEU A 165 10.73 17.31 8.19
CA LEU A 165 10.01 18.00 9.26
C LEU A 165 8.52 17.67 9.24
N ASP A 166 7.93 17.51 8.06
CA ASP A 166 6.53 17.15 7.85
C ASP A 166 6.18 15.76 8.42
N GLY A 167 7.06 14.78 8.21
CA GLY A 167 6.93 13.43 8.79
C GLY A 167 6.99 13.45 10.32
N MET A 168 7.83 14.32 10.87
CA MET A 168 7.96 14.49 12.32
C MET A 168 6.73 15.15 12.94
N LEU A 169 6.21 16.23 12.34
CA LEU A 169 4.98 16.90 12.78
C LEU A 169 3.78 15.95 12.78
N ARG A 170 3.64 15.10 11.75
CA ARG A 170 2.60 14.05 11.71
C ARG A 170 2.74 13.04 12.86
N THR A 171 3.97 12.65 13.17
CA THR A 171 4.27 11.70 14.24
C THR A 171 3.96 12.29 15.62
N VAL A 172 4.30 13.58 15.83
CA VAL A 172 3.95 14.32 17.05
C VAL A 172 2.43 14.45 17.19
N GLY A 173 1.72 14.77 16.10
CA GLY A 173 0.25 14.85 16.09
C GLY A 173 -0.41 13.53 16.50
N GLY A 174 0.02 12.40 15.94
CA GLY A 174 -0.49 11.08 16.33
C GLY A 174 -0.16 10.67 17.77
N LEU A 175 0.94 11.18 18.33
CA LEU A 175 1.30 10.96 19.74
C LEU A 175 0.45 11.82 20.69
N GLN A 176 0.07 13.03 20.31
CA GLN A 176 -0.82 13.89 21.10
C GLN A 176 -2.19 13.26 21.34
N GLU A 177 -2.71 12.49 20.37
CA GLU A 177 -4.00 11.81 20.49
C GLU A 177 -3.95 10.55 21.38
N THR A 178 -2.76 10.00 21.63
CA THR A 178 -2.59 8.69 22.26
C THR A 178 -1.95 8.73 23.65
N LEU A 179 -1.31 9.84 24.05
CA LEU A 179 -0.57 9.94 25.31
C LEU A 179 -1.44 10.42 26.48
N PRO A 180 -1.60 9.63 27.56
CA PRO A 180 -2.28 10.06 28.77
C PRO A 180 -1.29 10.80 29.70
N GLY A 181 -1.28 12.14 29.65
CA GLY A 181 -0.55 12.95 30.64
C GLY A 181 -0.26 14.38 30.22
N ASN A 182 -0.59 15.36 31.09
CA ASN A 182 -0.42 16.80 30.81
C ASN A 182 1.04 17.17 30.50
N LYS A 183 2.02 16.56 31.17
CA LYS A 183 3.46 16.84 30.94
C LYS A 183 3.92 16.39 29.55
N ALA A 184 3.53 15.18 29.12
CA ALA A 184 3.89 14.65 27.80
C ALA A 184 3.20 15.42 26.67
N PHE A 185 1.93 15.80 26.89
CA PHE A 185 1.16 16.64 25.96
C PHE A 185 1.79 18.02 25.77
N LEU A 186 2.13 18.72 26.87
CA LEU A 186 2.76 20.05 26.80
C LEU A 186 4.13 20.01 26.10
N ARG A 187 4.90 18.92 26.27
CA ARG A 187 6.16 18.73 25.56
C ARG A 187 5.98 18.43 24.08
N CYS A 188 4.99 17.61 23.72
CA CYS A 188 4.62 17.43 22.32
C CYS A 188 4.22 18.77 21.67
N LEU A 189 3.49 19.62 22.40
CA LEU A 189 3.07 20.94 21.92
C LEU A 189 4.26 21.89 21.71
N LYS A 190 5.19 21.92 22.69
CA LYS A 190 6.45 22.68 22.58
C LYS A 190 7.25 22.25 21.35
N LEU A 191 7.44 20.93 21.19
CA LEU A 191 8.14 20.37 20.03
C LEU A 191 7.43 20.69 18.71
N SER A 192 6.10 20.56 18.63
CA SER A 192 5.36 20.88 17.40
C SER A 192 5.51 22.35 17.01
N ARG A 193 5.49 23.26 18.00
CA ARG A 193 5.67 24.70 17.73
C ARG A 193 7.06 24.99 17.19
N GLU A 194 8.08 24.43 17.83
CA GLU A 194 9.48 24.64 17.42
C GLU A 194 9.80 24.06 16.04
N LEU A 195 9.14 22.96 15.64
CA LEU A 195 9.27 22.41 14.29
C LEU A 195 8.52 23.27 13.26
N VAL A 196 7.32 23.77 13.58
CA VAL A 196 6.60 24.70 12.69
C VAL A 196 7.40 25.99 12.47
N GLU A 197 8.01 26.54 13.52
CA GLU A 197 8.88 27.73 13.41
C GLU A 197 10.12 27.47 12.54
N ALA A 198 10.74 26.28 12.65
CA ALA A 198 11.88 25.90 11.80
C ALA A 198 11.48 25.71 10.33
N LYS A 199 10.32 25.11 10.06
CA LYS A 199 9.78 24.96 8.71
C LYS A 199 9.55 26.31 8.03
N ALA A 200 8.95 27.25 8.75
CA ALA A 200 8.69 28.59 8.24
C ALA A 200 9.98 29.36 7.93
N ALA A 201 11.08 29.08 8.65
CA ALA A 201 12.39 29.67 8.36
C ALA A 201 13.03 29.09 7.09
N GLU A 202 12.95 27.76 6.88
CA GLU A 202 13.44 27.13 5.64
C GLU A 202 12.67 27.61 4.40
N GLU A 203 11.33 27.70 4.48
CA GLU A 203 10.50 28.21 3.38
C GLU A 203 10.76 29.68 3.05
N ALA A 204 11.23 30.48 4.02
CA ALA A 204 11.61 31.88 3.80
C ALA A 204 12.98 32.01 3.10
N GLU A 205 13.97 31.18 3.45
CA GLU A 205 15.28 31.16 2.80
C GLU A 205 15.19 30.66 1.34
N GLU A 206 14.41 29.60 1.08
CA GLU A 206 14.22 29.08 -0.29
C GLU A 206 13.55 30.11 -1.22
N GLY A 207 12.62 30.92 -0.69
CA GLY A 207 11.95 31.99 -1.45
C GLY A 207 12.87 33.17 -1.82
N GLU A 208 13.88 33.48 -1.00
CA GLU A 208 14.88 34.50 -1.29
C GLU A 208 15.91 34.02 -2.33
N GLU A 209 16.32 32.76 -2.28
CA GLU A 209 17.23 32.15 -3.26
C GLU A 209 16.60 32.02 -4.66
N GLU A 210 15.30 31.67 -4.73
CA GLU A 210 14.58 31.55 -6.01
C GLU A 210 14.39 32.91 -6.72
N MET A 211 14.26 33.99 -5.94
CA MET A 211 14.18 35.36 -6.45
C MET A 211 15.54 35.85 -6.99
N GLY A 212 16.66 35.45 -6.38
CA GLY A 212 18.01 35.73 -6.88
C GLY A 212 18.33 35.00 -8.19
N ARG A 213 17.93 33.72 -8.30
CA ARG A 213 18.21 32.88 -9.48
C ARG A 213 17.41 33.27 -10.73
N ARG A 214 16.33 34.03 -10.56
CA ARG A 214 15.54 34.58 -11.68
C ARG A 214 16.17 35.84 -12.29
N GLY A 215 17.06 36.53 -11.57
CA GLY A 215 17.78 37.70 -12.08
C GLY A 215 18.99 37.36 -12.96
N GLU A 216 19.59 36.17 -12.81
CA GLU A 216 20.75 35.74 -13.60
C GLU A 216 20.39 35.02 -14.91
N LYS A 217 19.13 34.62 -15.10
CA LYS A 217 18.69 33.87 -16.29
C LYS A 217 18.41 34.70 -17.54
N GLU A 218 18.43 36.04 -17.46
CA GLU A 218 18.22 36.92 -18.63
C GLU A 218 19.50 37.27 -19.40
N SER A 219 20.68 36.77 -19.00
CA SER A 219 21.96 37.13 -19.63
C SER A 219 22.77 35.99 -20.28
N GLU A 220 22.28 34.75 -20.32
CA GLU A 220 23.05 33.59 -20.81
C GLU A 220 22.35 32.81 -21.94
N GLU A 221 21.54 33.46 -22.77
CA GLU A 221 21.04 32.87 -24.04
C GLU A 221 21.71 33.52 -25.27
N GLU A 222 23.05 33.52 -25.31
CA GLU A 222 23.81 33.75 -26.54
C GLU A 222 25.25 33.27 -26.29
N GLU A 223 25.55 32.00 -26.55
CA GLU A 223 26.83 31.52 -27.10
C GLU A 223 26.88 29.99 -27.23
N GLU A 224 27.01 29.57 -28.48
CA GLU A 224 27.77 28.41 -29.00
C GLU A 224 27.43 26.97 -28.58
N LYS A 225 27.15 26.14 -29.61
CA LYS A 225 27.92 24.92 -29.91
C LYS A 225 27.60 24.38 -31.30
N GLU A 226 28.45 24.74 -32.27
CA GLU A 226 28.75 23.88 -33.42
C GLU A 226 29.96 23.03 -33.00
N GLU A 227 29.74 21.72 -32.81
CA GLU A 227 30.82 20.73 -32.84
C GLU A 227 30.45 19.68 -33.89
N GLU A 228 31.41 19.44 -34.76
CA GLU A 228 31.37 18.66 -35.98
C GLU A 228 30.95 17.20 -35.72
N LYS A 229 30.02 16.69 -36.52
CA LYS A 229 29.75 15.26 -36.63
C LYS A 229 30.74 14.66 -37.62
N GLU A 230 31.68 13.88 -37.12
CA GLU A 230 32.40 12.89 -37.92
C GLU A 230 31.39 11.90 -38.52
N GLU A 231 31.50 11.71 -39.84
CA GLU A 231 30.74 10.75 -40.62
C GLU A 231 31.14 9.32 -40.20
N GLU A 232 30.29 8.62 -39.47
CA GLU A 232 30.34 7.16 -39.40
C GLU A 232 29.56 6.58 -40.58
N GLU A 233 30.26 5.79 -41.39
CA GLU A 233 29.79 5.09 -42.58
C GLU A 233 28.48 4.32 -42.32
N GLU A 234 27.45 4.57 -43.14
CA GLU A 234 26.23 3.74 -43.15
C GLU A 234 26.54 2.32 -43.69
N PRO A 235 26.17 1.24 -42.99
CA PRO A 235 26.21 -0.09 -43.58
C PRO A 235 24.95 -0.35 -44.40
N ASP A 236 25.19 -0.87 -45.61
CA ASP A 236 24.31 -1.51 -46.59
C ASP A 236 22.91 -1.97 -46.08
N PRO A 237 21.78 -1.54 -46.68
CA PRO A 237 20.42 -1.77 -46.16
C PRO A 237 19.87 -3.18 -46.40
N SER A 238 20.71 -4.22 -46.47
CA SER A 238 20.28 -5.54 -46.94
C SER A 238 19.89 -6.57 -45.88
N GLU A 239 20.03 -6.31 -44.57
CA GLU A 239 19.60 -7.27 -43.53
C GLU A 239 19.03 -6.63 -42.24
N ASP A 240 18.06 -5.72 -42.37
CA ASP A 240 17.34 -5.21 -41.19
C ASP A 240 16.34 -6.26 -40.67
N THR A 241 16.84 -7.20 -39.88
CA THR A 241 16.05 -8.30 -39.33
C THR A 241 15.23 -7.89 -38.11
N GLY A 242 15.30 -6.64 -37.63
CA GLY A 242 14.59 -6.17 -36.42
C GLY A 242 15.10 -6.80 -35.11
N TRP A 243 16.21 -7.55 -35.18
CA TRP A 243 16.92 -8.13 -34.05
C TRP A 243 18.39 -7.77 -34.17
N SER A 244 18.96 -7.20 -33.11
CA SER A 244 20.40 -6.95 -33.03
C SER A 244 20.96 -7.54 -31.74
N SER A 245 22.18 -8.05 -31.79
CA SER A 245 22.94 -8.34 -30.58
C SER A 245 23.27 -7.02 -29.88
N TYR A 246 23.16 -7.00 -28.55
CA TYR A 246 23.51 -5.82 -27.75
C TYR A 246 24.93 -5.34 -28.09
N SER A 247 25.07 -4.07 -28.50
CA SER A 247 26.35 -3.45 -28.84
C SER A 247 26.98 -2.78 -27.62
N GLY A 248 28.31 -2.87 -27.49
CA GLY A 248 29.07 -2.29 -26.39
C GLY A 248 29.32 -3.23 -25.20
N VAL A 249 29.82 -2.68 -24.10
CA VAL A 249 30.17 -3.45 -22.88
C VAL A 249 28.89 -3.78 -22.10
N TRP A 250 28.53 -5.07 -22.03
CA TRP A 250 27.37 -5.54 -21.28
C TRP A 250 27.56 -5.37 -19.76
N ILE A 251 26.65 -4.64 -19.10
CA ILE A 251 26.59 -4.52 -17.64
C ILE A 251 25.49 -5.45 -17.13
N PRO A 252 25.80 -6.48 -16.33
CA PRO A 252 24.79 -7.42 -15.84
C PRO A 252 23.80 -6.72 -14.90
N LYS A 253 22.55 -6.59 -15.37
CA LYS A 253 21.42 -6.08 -14.59
C LYS A 253 20.48 -7.23 -14.20
N PRO A 254 19.78 -7.15 -13.06
CA PRO A 254 18.73 -8.09 -12.73
C PRO A 254 17.63 -8.12 -13.80
N ILE A 255 17.06 -9.31 -14.05
CA ILE A 255 15.97 -9.48 -15.01
C ILE A 255 14.80 -8.56 -14.64
N GLY A 256 14.32 -7.77 -15.60
CA GLY A 256 13.23 -6.81 -15.43
C GLY A 256 13.67 -5.38 -15.12
N VAL A 257 14.97 -5.13 -14.95
CA VAL A 257 15.55 -3.78 -14.87
C VAL A 257 16.21 -3.46 -16.21
N VAL A 258 15.82 -2.35 -16.83
CA VAL A 258 16.40 -1.85 -18.10
C VAL A 258 17.38 -0.73 -17.80
#